data_AF-A0A6S4UZ63-F1
#
_entry.id   AF-A0A6S4UZ63-F1
#
_cell.length_a   1.000
_cell.length_b   1.000
_cell.length_c   1.000
_cell.angle_alpha   90.00
_cell.angle_beta   90.00
_cell.angle_gamma   90.00
#
_symmetry.space_group_name_H-M   'P 1'
#
loop_
_entity.id
_entity.type
_entity.pdbx_description
1 polymer ?
#
loop_
_entity_poly.entity_id
_entity_poly.type
_entity_poly.pdbx_seq_one_letter_code
_entity_poly.pdbx_strand_id
1 'polypeptide(L)'
;MQQSHIETGLVDYSKTEKNAELINYYFYLKIPVSYNEGLALFQVYKGVSSKTLIFNIVSKYWKDKSGLNIQFKSLTDDKSFEKWKNAQVKEIRLTKFTGIDDKSERISKLGHKEDIETALIVKPKKGNFGALKNFLNKNTDQFKAVEVWEEDCQQVKTVVNLDGKNRTFTVGRKSTTALCEIEAPDDIELSGGLPTLNALDRWFKEIDQEITSSLYKP
;
A
#
# COMPACT_ATOMS: atom_id res chain seq x y z
N MET A 1 36.56 17.12 -11.83
CA MET A 1 36.88 15.92 -12.62
C MET A 1 37.56 14.95 -11.66
N GLN A 2 36.84 13.94 -11.18
CA GLN A 2 37.38 12.82 -10.40
C GLN A 2 36.56 11.58 -10.77
N GLN A 3 37.28 10.50 -11.04
CA GLN A 3 36.80 9.24 -11.59
C GLN A 3 36.09 8.41 -10.52
N SER A 4 34.99 7.79 -10.91
CA SER A 4 34.31 6.73 -10.18
C SER A 4 35.11 5.43 -10.20
N HIS A 5 35.48 4.89 -9.04
CA HIS A 5 35.72 3.47 -8.87
C HIS A 5 34.42 2.81 -8.41
N ILE A 6 33.89 1.94 -9.26
CA ILE A 6 32.70 1.13 -9.04
C ILE A 6 33.20 -0.16 -8.37
N GLU A 7 33.12 -0.29 -7.05
CA GLU A 7 33.22 -1.62 -6.42
C GLU A 7 32.73 -1.77 -4.97
N THR A 8 32.26 -0.71 -4.31
CA THR A 8 31.57 -0.87 -3.01
C THR A 8 30.33 0.01 -3.03
N GLY A 9 29.14 -0.59 -3.08
CA GLY A 9 27.83 0.09 -3.12
C GLY A 9 27.46 0.87 -1.86
N LEU A 10 28.42 1.51 -1.20
CA LEU A 10 28.24 2.42 -0.09
C LEU A 10 28.43 3.84 -0.61
N VAL A 11 27.32 4.47 -0.99
CA VAL A 11 27.31 5.90 -1.28
C VAL A 11 27.04 6.63 0.03
N ASP A 12 28.09 7.20 0.61
CA ASP A 12 27.99 8.21 1.65
C ASP A 12 27.39 9.48 1.03
N TYR A 13 26.12 9.73 1.28
CA TYR A 13 25.44 10.93 0.76
C TYR A 13 25.72 12.13 1.66
N SER A 14 26.70 12.94 1.26
CA SER A 14 26.81 14.32 1.73
C SER A 14 25.63 15.14 1.20
N LYS A 15 24.79 15.65 2.12
CA LYS A 15 23.68 16.56 1.82
C LYS A 15 24.20 17.85 1.19
N THR A 16 23.84 18.10 -0.06
CA THR A 16 23.90 19.43 -0.70
C THR A 16 22.53 19.75 -1.28
N GLU A 17 22.06 20.98 -1.05
CA GLU A 17 20.71 21.55 -1.26
C GLU A 17 20.19 21.56 -2.72
N LYS A 18 20.77 20.77 -3.64
CA LYS A 18 20.41 20.75 -5.08
C LYS A 18 19.95 19.40 -5.62
N ASN A 19 19.92 18.34 -4.80
CA ASN A 19 19.55 17.02 -5.27
C ASN A 19 18.11 16.71 -4.86
N ALA A 20 17.25 16.45 -5.85
CA ALA A 20 15.94 15.87 -5.63
C ALA A 20 16.08 14.63 -4.72
N GLU A 21 15.15 14.45 -3.78
CA GLU A 21 15.12 13.25 -2.93
C GLU A 21 15.09 12.00 -3.81
N LEU A 22 16.21 11.27 -3.85
CA LEU A 22 16.31 9.96 -4.50
C LEU A 22 15.57 8.95 -3.62
N ILE A 23 14.33 8.63 -4.00
CA ILE A 23 13.55 7.59 -3.34
C ILE A 23 13.96 6.23 -3.91
N ASN A 24 14.58 5.42 -3.07
CA ASN A 24 14.89 4.03 -3.41
C ASN A 24 13.64 3.17 -3.24
N TYR A 25 12.93 2.91 -4.35
CA TYR A 25 11.77 2.03 -4.33
C TYR A 25 12.16 0.57 -4.11
N TYR A 26 11.50 -0.06 -3.15
CA TYR A 26 11.56 -1.50 -2.93
C TYR A 26 10.48 -2.24 -3.71
N PHE A 27 10.82 -3.42 -4.20
CA PHE A 27 9.87 -4.36 -4.79
C PHE A 27 10.29 -5.79 -4.47
N TYR A 28 9.33 -6.70 -4.46
CA TYR A 28 9.53 -8.12 -4.19
C TYR A 28 8.86 -8.93 -5.30
N LEU A 29 9.60 -9.87 -5.87
CA LEU A 29 9.11 -10.82 -6.86
C LEU A 29 9.39 -12.24 -6.37
N LYS A 30 8.35 -13.06 -6.30
CA LYS A 30 8.44 -14.49 -6.00
C LYS A 30 7.81 -15.25 -7.14
N ILE A 31 8.64 -15.84 -7.98
CA ILE A 31 8.22 -16.61 -9.15
C ILE A 31 8.62 -18.07 -8.88
N PRO A 32 7.67 -18.92 -8.45
CA PRO A 32 7.94 -20.33 -8.22
C PRO A 32 8.20 -21.06 -9.54
N VAL A 33 9.12 -22.03 -9.53
CA VAL A 33 9.50 -22.80 -10.74
C VAL A 33 8.35 -23.69 -11.24
N SER A 34 7.52 -24.18 -10.32
CA SER A 34 6.48 -25.18 -10.61
C SER A 34 5.10 -24.61 -10.95
N TYR A 35 4.93 -23.29 -10.94
CA TYR A 35 3.65 -22.63 -11.23
C TYR A 35 3.78 -21.59 -12.34
N ASN A 36 2.68 -21.32 -13.03
CA ASN A 36 2.59 -20.28 -14.07
C ASN A 36 2.22 -18.90 -13.51
N GLU A 37 2.16 -18.77 -12.19
CA GLU A 37 1.83 -17.55 -11.46
C GLU A 37 2.80 -17.34 -10.30
N GLY A 38 3.07 -16.07 -9.98
CA GLY A 38 3.96 -15.66 -8.90
C GLY A 38 3.41 -14.42 -8.18
N LEU A 39 3.99 -14.11 -7.03
CA LEU A 39 3.64 -12.93 -6.25
C LEU A 39 4.56 -11.77 -6.60
N ALA A 40 3.97 -10.58 -6.78
CA ALA A 40 4.70 -9.33 -6.93
C ALA A 40 4.14 -8.28 -5.96
N LEU A 41 5.02 -7.70 -5.14
CA LEU A 41 4.68 -6.60 -4.23
C LEU A 41 5.52 -5.38 -4.61
N PHE A 42 4.90 -4.20 -4.62
CA PHE A 42 5.53 -2.95 -5.04
C PHE A 42 5.32 -1.91 -3.94
N GLN A 43 6.40 -1.24 -3.53
CA GLN A 43 6.28 -0.08 -2.66
C GLN A 43 5.51 1.04 -3.37
N VAL A 44 4.56 1.63 -2.64
CA VAL A 44 3.90 2.88 -2.98
C VAL A 44 4.38 3.93 -2.00
N TYR A 45 4.81 5.08 -2.51
CA TYR A 45 5.21 6.22 -1.68
C TYR A 45 4.64 7.50 -2.28
N LYS A 46 3.91 8.28 -1.47
CA LYS A 46 3.20 9.51 -1.89
C LYS A 46 2.35 9.32 -3.16
N GLY A 47 1.68 8.16 -3.27
CA GLY A 47 0.83 7.80 -4.41
C GLY A 47 1.59 7.37 -5.68
N VAL A 48 2.92 7.36 -5.64
CA VAL A 48 3.75 6.87 -6.74
C VAL A 48 4.20 5.45 -6.45
N SER A 49 3.89 4.53 -7.37
CA SER A 49 4.26 3.12 -7.28
C SER A 49 5.38 2.78 -8.26
N SER A 50 6.30 1.91 -7.85
CA SER A 50 7.31 1.33 -8.75
C SER A 50 6.72 0.34 -9.76
N LYS A 51 5.45 -0.07 -9.62
CA LYS A 51 4.79 -1.09 -10.45
C LYS A 51 4.94 -0.83 -11.94
N THR A 52 4.57 0.36 -12.43
CA THR A 52 4.58 0.65 -13.88
C THR A 52 5.99 0.59 -14.46
N LEU A 53 6.97 1.16 -13.74
CA LEU A 53 8.36 1.14 -14.16
C LEU A 53 8.89 -0.30 -14.25
N ILE A 54 8.71 -1.08 -13.18
CA ILE A 54 9.18 -2.46 -13.12
C ILE A 54 8.46 -3.34 -14.14
N PHE A 55 7.14 -3.19 -14.29
CA PHE A 55 6.37 -3.91 -15.30
C PHE A 55 6.91 -3.68 -16.70
N ASN A 56 7.21 -2.43 -17.07
CA ASN A 56 7.73 -2.12 -18.41
C ASN A 56 9.09 -2.78 -18.66
N ILE A 57 9.99 -2.76 -17.67
CA ILE A 57 11.32 -3.36 -17.78
C ILE A 57 11.22 -4.88 -17.89
N VAL A 58 10.49 -5.52 -16.96
CA VAL A 58 10.37 -6.98 -16.89
C VAL A 58 9.60 -7.53 -18.09
N SER A 59 8.52 -6.86 -18.51
CA SER A 59 7.71 -7.32 -19.65
C SER A 59 8.50 -7.32 -20.95
N LYS A 60 9.31 -6.28 -21.19
CA LYS A 60 10.17 -6.21 -22.36
C LYS A 60 11.20 -7.34 -22.34
N TYR A 61 11.94 -7.45 -21.25
CA TYR A 61 12.95 -8.49 -21.08
C TYR A 61 12.36 -9.91 -21.25
N TRP A 62 11.21 -10.17 -20.63
CA TRP A 62 10.55 -11.47 -20.69
C TRP A 62 10.05 -11.81 -22.10
N LYS A 63 9.46 -10.84 -22.80
CA LYS A 63 9.01 -11.01 -24.18
C LYS A 63 10.18 -11.32 -25.12
N ASP A 64 11.29 -10.60 -24.97
CA ASP A 64 12.49 -10.80 -25.79
C ASP A 64 13.11 -12.19 -25.56
N LYS A 65 12.99 -12.75 -24.35
CA LYS A 65 13.57 -14.06 -23.98
C LYS A 65 12.65 -15.25 -24.25
N SER A 66 11.35 -15.11 -24.03
CA SER A 66 10.41 -16.24 -24.04
C SER A 66 9.41 -16.19 -25.21
N GLY A 67 9.23 -15.03 -25.86
CA GLY A 67 8.15 -14.78 -26.79
C GLY A 67 6.77 -14.62 -26.14
N LEU A 68 6.67 -14.76 -24.81
CA LEU A 68 5.42 -14.68 -24.05
C LEU A 68 5.24 -13.29 -23.40
N ASN A 69 3.98 -12.93 -23.12
CA ASN A 69 3.65 -11.69 -22.41
C ASN A 69 3.42 -11.99 -20.92
N ILE A 70 4.09 -11.24 -20.05
CA ILE A 70 3.80 -11.25 -18.60
C ILE A 70 2.61 -10.33 -18.30
N GLN A 71 1.81 -10.68 -17.30
CA GLN A 71 0.67 -9.88 -16.85
C GLN A 71 0.72 -9.69 -15.34
N PHE A 72 0.54 -8.46 -14.87
CA PHE A 72 0.36 -8.17 -13.45
C PHE A 72 -1.12 -8.00 -13.14
N LYS A 73 -1.72 -9.05 -12.59
CA LYS A 73 -3.12 -9.04 -12.14
C LYS A 73 -3.22 -8.44 -10.74
N SER A 74 -4.37 -7.84 -10.41
CA SER A 74 -4.60 -7.39 -9.03
C SER A 74 -4.77 -8.59 -8.12
N LEU A 75 -4.19 -8.50 -6.92
CA LEU A 75 -4.35 -9.52 -5.90
C LEU A 75 -5.81 -9.62 -5.41
N THR A 76 -6.60 -8.56 -5.54
CA THR A 76 -8.01 -8.54 -5.10
C THR A 76 -8.87 -9.59 -5.79
N ASP A 77 -8.48 -10.01 -7.00
CA ASP A 77 -9.23 -11.00 -7.79
C ASP A 77 -8.73 -12.43 -7.54
N ASP A 78 -7.66 -12.59 -6.76
CA ASP A 78 -7.02 -13.88 -6.50
C ASP A 78 -7.63 -14.62 -5.29
N LYS A 79 -7.61 -15.96 -5.34
CA LYS A 79 -8.12 -16.82 -4.27
C LYS A 79 -7.30 -16.70 -2.98
N SER A 80 -6.01 -16.40 -3.06
CA SER A 80 -5.17 -16.16 -1.87
C SER A 80 -5.68 -15.00 -1.02
N PHE A 81 -6.27 -13.99 -1.66
CA PHE A 81 -6.74 -12.81 -0.97
C PHE A 81 -8.15 -12.96 -0.41
N GLU A 82 -8.84 -14.08 -0.68
CA GLU A 82 -10.19 -14.33 -0.19
C GLU A 82 -10.27 -14.30 1.34
N LYS A 83 -9.25 -14.78 2.05
CA LYS A 83 -9.23 -14.72 3.52
C LYS A 83 -9.32 -13.28 4.02
N TRP A 84 -8.54 -12.38 3.43
CA TRP A 84 -8.55 -10.95 3.76
C TRP A 84 -9.84 -10.28 3.31
N LYS A 85 -10.37 -10.60 2.12
CA LYS A 85 -11.67 -10.11 1.64
C LYS A 85 -12.83 -10.47 2.57
N ASN A 86 -12.77 -11.64 3.20
CA ASN A 86 -13.79 -12.10 4.14
C ASN A 86 -13.52 -11.67 5.59
N ALA A 87 -12.37 -11.06 5.89
CA ALA A 87 -12.06 -10.55 7.22
C ALA A 87 -12.99 -9.38 7.61
N GLN A 88 -13.33 -9.31 8.90
CA GLN A 88 -14.23 -8.29 9.41
C GLN A 88 -13.51 -6.94 9.56
N VAL A 89 -14.14 -5.88 9.08
CA VAL A 89 -13.69 -4.51 9.27
C VAL A 89 -14.06 -4.07 10.69
N LYS A 90 -13.04 -3.72 11.48
CA LYS A 90 -13.19 -3.27 12.87
C LYS A 90 -13.18 -1.75 13.00
N GLU A 91 -12.57 -1.07 12.04
CA GLU A 91 -12.39 0.38 12.07
C GLU A 91 -12.32 0.92 10.64
N ILE A 92 -12.82 2.14 10.46
CA ILE A 92 -12.67 2.93 9.23
C ILE A 92 -11.87 4.19 9.60
N ARG A 93 -10.83 4.51 8.83
CA ARG A 93 -10.02 5.72 9.00
C ARG A 93 -10.17 6.61 7.78
N LEU A 94 -10.57 7.86 7.99
CA LEU A 94 -10.61 8.90 6.96
C LEU A 94 -9.41 9.82 7.18
N THR A 95 -8.50 9.89 6.21
CA THR A 95 -7.26 10.68 6.32
C THR A 95 -7.39 12.01 5.58
N LYS A 96 -6.79 13.06 6.16
CA LYS A 96 -6.99 14.47 5.79
C LYS A 96 -8.45 14.83 5.67
N PHE A 97 -9.24 14.46 6.67
CA PHE A 97 -10.67 14.74 6.72
C PHE A 97 -10.92 16.25 6.89
N THR A 98 -11.77 16.81 6.02
CA THR A 98 -12.09 18.24 5.98
C THR A 98 -13.50 18.58 6.49
N GLY A 99 -14.36 17.59 6.72
CA GLY A 99 -15.77 17.81 7.13
C GLY A 99 -15.98 18.32 8.57
N ILE A 100 -14.98 18.93 9.21
CA ILE A 100 -15.11 19.60 10.52
C ILE A 100 -14.85 21.09 10.33
N ASP A 101 -15.76 21.77 9.62
CA ASP A 101 -15.63 23.19 9.30
C ASP A 101 -15.46 24.07 10.56
N ASP A 102 -16.22 23.76 11.63
CA ASP A 102 -16.27 24.56 12.88
C ASP A 102 -15.00 24.53 13.75
N LYS A 103 -14.03 23.64 13.49
CA LYS A 103 -12.79 23.54 14.29
C LYS A 103 -11.53 23.86 13.50
N SER A 104 -11.66 24.07 12.19
CA SER A 104 -10.56 24.38 11.28
C SER A 104 -9.75 25.63 11.69
N GLU A 105 -10.43 26.63 12.25
CA GLU A 105 -9.83 27.88 12.72
C GLU A 105 -8.97 27.70 14.00
N ARG A 106 -9.29 26.70 14.83
CA ARG A 106 -8.49 26.37 16.03
C ARG A 106 -7.31 25.47 15.66
N ILE A 107 -7.48 24.61 14.66
CA ILE A 107 -6.44 23.71 14.17
C ILE A 107 -5.37 24.47 13.39
N SER A 108 -5.76 25.43 12.55
CA SER A 108 -4.82 26.30 11.81
C SER A 108 -3.95 27.19 12.70
N LYS A 109 -4.30 27.36 13.98
CA LYS A 109 -3.45 28.03 14.98
C LYS A 109 -2.34 27.15 15.54
N LEU A 110 -2.36 25.83 15.26
CA LEU A 110 -1.36 24.86 15.73
C LEU A 110 -0.20 24.63 14.75
N GLY A 111 -0.28 25.18 13.53
CA GLY A 111 0.74 25.04 12.49
C GLY A 111 0.19 25.37 11.10
N HIS A 112 1.03 25.30 10.07
CA HIS A 112 0.53 25.39 8.69
C HIS A 112 -0.42 24.23 8.41
N LYS A 113 -1.52 24.51 7.73
CA LYS A 113 -2.58 23.54 7.42
C LYS A 113 -2.05 22.31 6.65
N GLU A 114 -0.92 22.47 5.98
CA GLU A 114 -0.21 21.44 5.22
C GLU A 114 0.57 20.46 6.10
N ASP A 115 0.93 20.86 7.32
CA ASP A 115 1.67 20.07 8.31
C ASP A 115 0.77 19.34 9.32
N ILE A 116 -0.55 19.51 9.18
CA ILE A 116 -1.53 18.93 10.12
C ILE A 116 -2.22 17.74 9.46
N GLU A 117 -1.92 16.55 9.96
CA GLU A 117 -2.62 15.33 9.57
C GLU A 117 -3.92 15.18 10.38
N THR A 118 -5.06 15.41 9.73
CA THR A 118 -6.37 15.14 10.34
C THR A 118 -6.82 13.72 10.02
N ALA A 119 -7.14 12.93 11.04
CA ALA A 119 -7.72 11.60 10.86
C ALA A 119 -9.04 11.50 11.64
N LEU A 120 -10.09 11.02 10.96
CA LEU A 120 -11.33 10.61 11.62
C LEU A 120 -11.37 9.09 11.70
N ILE A 121 -11.45 8.58 12.93
CA ILE A 121 -11.56 7.15 13.21
C ILE A 121 -13.00 6.82 13.55
N VAL A 122 -13.63 5.97 12.74
CA VAL A 122 -15.00 5.49 12.95
C VAL A 122 -14.95 4.04 13.42
N LYS A 123 -15.56 3.77 14.57
CA LYS A 123 -15.69 2.44 15.17
C LYS A 123 -17.15 2.07 15.33
N PRO A 124 -17.54 0.80 15.12
CA PRO A 124 -18.93 0.41 15.28
C PRO A 124 -19.29 0.42 16.78
N LYS A 125 -20.36 1.12 17.16
CA LYS A 125 -20.84 1.16 18.56
C LYS A 125 -21.49 -0.17 18.98
N LYS A 126 -22.11 -0.87 18.03
CA LYS A 126 -22.66 -2.23 18.14
C LYS A 126 -22.50 -2.93 16.79
N GLY A 127 -22.27 -4.25 16.78
CA GLY A 127 -22.10 -5.04 15.55
C GLY A 127 -20.72 -4.85 14.90
N ASN A 128 -20.66 -4.97 13.58
CA ASN A 128 -19.46 -4.76 12.77
C ASN A 128 -19.82 -3.98 11.49
N PHE A 129 -18.79 -3.51 10.78
CA PHE A 129 -18.99 -2.80 9.50
C PHE A 129 -19.22 -3.75 8.30
N GLY A 130 -19.21 -5.06 8.53
CA GLY A 130 -19.18 -6.08 7.50
C GLY A 130 -17.76 -6.52 7.14
N ALA A 131 -17.64 -7.30 6.07
CA ALA A 131 -16.37 -7.81 5.56
C ALA A 131 -15.74 -6.83 4.56
N LEU A 132 -14.41 -6.89 4.40
CA LEU A 132 -13.65 -6.05 3.47
C LEU A 132 -14.23 -6.07 2.05
N LYS A 133 -14.64 -7.25 1.56
CA LYS A 133 -15.22 -7.41 0.21
C LYS A 133 -16.41 -6.51 -0.07
N ASN A 134 -17.18 -6.13 0.95
CA ASN A 134 -18.32 -5.23 0.76
C ASN A 134 -17.81 -3.83 0.40
N PHE A 135 -16.74 -3.36 1.06
CA PHE A 135 -16.08 -2.08 0.74
C PHE A 135 -15.42 -2.05 -0.64
N LEU A 136 -15.30 -3.19 -1.33
CA LEU A 136 -14.76 -3.30 -2.69
C LEU A 136 -15.85 -3.51 -3.75
N ASN A 137 -17.08 -3.82 -3.32
CA ASN A 137 -18.18 -4.16 -4.21
C ASN A 137 -19.14 -2.97 -4.36
N LYS A 138 -19.19 -2.43 -5.59
CA LYS A 138 -20.01 -1.26 -5.98
C LYS A 138 -21.49 -1.38 -5.65
N ASN A 139 -22.01 -2.60 -5.50
CA ASN A 139 -23.43 -2.84 -5.25
C ASN A 139 -23.80 -2.85 -3.76
N THR A 140 -22.86 -2.59 -2.86
CA THR A 140 -23.10 -2.61 -1.41
C THR A 140 -23.19 -1.20 -0.81
N ASP A 141 -23.85 -1.08 0.33
CA ASP A 141 -23.97 0.21 1.03
C ASP A 141 -22.63 0.65 1.65
N GLN A 142 -21.76 -0.29 1.99
CA GLN A 142 -20.39 0.00 2.43
C GLN A 142 -19.62 0.75 1.35
N PHE A 143 -19.70 0.29 0.09
CA PHE A 143 -19.03 0.96 -1.02
C PHE A 143 -19.61 2.36 -1.26
N LYS A 144 -20.93 2.51 -1.25
CA LYS A 144 -21.57 3.83 -1.38
C LYS A 144 -21.15 4.80 -0.27
N ALA A 145 -21.01 4.30 0.96
CA ALA A 145 -20.53 5.11 2.09
C ALA A 145 -19.08 5.59 1.87
N VAL A 146 -18.20 4.73 1.32
CA VAL A 146 -16.85 5.12 0.91
C VAL A 146 -16.90 6.24 -0.11
N GLU A 147 -17.77 6.15 -1.12
CA GLU A 147 -17.89 7.19 -2.16
C GLU A 147 -18.28 8.55 -1.59
N VAL A 148 -19.18 8.58 -0.60
CA VAL A 148 -19.55 9.82 0.09
C VAL A 148 -18.37 10.37 0.89
N TRP A 149 -17.68 9.52 1.66
CA TRP A 149 -16.53 9.99 2.46
C TRP A 149 -15.35 10.46 1.61
N GLU A 150 -15.16 9.94 0.40
CA GLU A 150 -14.10 10.39 -0.52
C GLU A 150 -14.25 11.86 -0.95
N GLU A 151 -15.44 12.47 -0.79
CA GLU A 151 -15.66 13.89 -1.02
C GLU A 151 -15.00 14.76 0.08
N ASP A 152 -14.97 14.25 1.31
CA ASP A 152 -14.52 14.98 2.50
C ASP A 152 -13.15 14.53 3.02
N CYS A 153 -12.45 13.65 2.32
CA CYS A 153 -11.12 13.17 2.73
C CYS A 153 -10.20 12.87 1.54
N GLN A 154 -8.90 12.75 1.83
CA GLN A 154 -7.94 12.33 0.83
C GLN A 154 -8.02 10.83 0.56
N GLN A 155 -8.11 10.02 1.63
CA GLN A 155 -8.19 8.57 1.53
C GLN A 155 -9.12 7.98 2.59
N VAL A 156 -9.91 7.00 2.16
CA VAL A 156 -10.69 6.12 3.03
C VAL A 156 -9.92 4.82 3.23
N LYS A 157 -9.74 4.42 4.48
CA LYS A 157 -9.01 3.20 4.86
C LYS A 157 -9.89 2.32 5.74
N THR A 158 -9.73 1.01 5.59
CA THR A 158 -10.40 -0.01 6.43
C THR A 158 -9.36 -0.79 7.20
N VAL A 159 -9.55 -0.93 8.51
CA VAL A 159 -8.72 -1.81 9.34
C VAL A 159 -9.47 -3.10 9.55
N VAL A 160 -8.88 -4.19 9.07
CA VAL A 160 -9.41 -5.54 9.28
C VAL A 160 -8.50 -6.31 10.20
N ASN A 161 -9.09 -7.29 10.90
CA ASN A 161 -8.35 -8.21 11.75
C ASN A 161 -8.55 -9.63 11.25
N LEU A 162 -7.45 -10.32 11.01
CA LEU A 162 -7.42 -11.74 10.63
C LEU A 162 -6.31 -12.41 11.43
N ASP A 163 -6.62 -13.53 12.09
CA ASP A 163 -5.67 -14.33 12.86
C ASP A 163 -4.83 -13.51 13.86
N GLY A 164 -5.47 -12.53 14.52
CA GLY A 164 -4.84 -11.64 15.49
C GLY A 164 -4.03 -10.50 14.88
N LYS A 165 -3.80 -10.48 13.57
CA LYS A 165 -3.09 -9.41 12.86
C LYS A 165 -4.05 -8.37 12.32
N ASN A 166 -3.70 -7.10 12.50
CA ASN A 166 -4.40 -5.99 11.86
C ASN A 166 -3.71 -5.63 10.55
N ARG A 167 -4.52 -5.38 9.51
CA ARG A 167 -4.06 -4.81 8.25
C ARG A 167 -4.98 -3.66 7.87
N THR A 168 -4.36 -2.58 7.42
CA THR A 168 -5.07 -1.41 6.94
C THR A 168 -5.05 -1.42 5.42
N PHE A 169 -6.23 -1.34 4.81
CA PHE A 169 -6.43 -1.35 3.38
C PHE A 169 -7.03 -0.03 2.93
N THR A 170 -6.41 0.64 1.95
CA THR A 170 -7.02 1.79 1.28
C THR A 170 -8.13 1.31 0.34
N VAL A 171 -9.29 1.97 0.38
CA VAL A 171 -10.48 1.66 -0.43
C VAL A 171 -11.03 2.93 -1.09
N GLY A 172 -11.73 2.79 -2.23
CA GLY A 172 -12.41 3.90 -2.91
C GLY A 172 -12.08 4.05 -4.40
N ARG A 173 -12.61 5.10 -5.04
CA ARG A 173 -12.40 5.44 -6.45
C ARG A 173 -11.06 6.13 -6.70
N LYS A 174 -10.53 6.89 -5.72
CA LYS A 174 -9.22 7.57 -5.81
C LYS A 174 -8.06 6.59 -5.64
N SER A 175 -8.26 5.46 -4.97
CA SER A 175 -7.40 4.28 -5.15
C SER A 175 -7.73 3.69 -6.52
N THR A 176 -6.77 3.64 -7.44
CA THR A 176 -6.99 3.21 -8.83
C THR A 176 -7.70 1.85 -8.90
N THR A 177 -9.03 1.86 -9.06
CA THR A 177 -10.04 0.85 -9.45
C THR A 177 -9.90 -0.64 -9.10
N ALA A 178 -8.81 -1.11 -8.48
CA ALA A 178 -8.62 -2.50 -8.06
C ALA A 178 -7.53 -2.71 -6.99
N LEU A 179 -6.88 -1.67 -6.44
CA LEU A 179 -5.83 -1.90 -5.43
C LEU A 179 -6.29 -1.55 -4.02
N CYS A 180 -6.57 -2.60 -3.25
CA CYS A 180 -6.32 -2.61 -1.82
C CYS A 180 -4.81 -2.42 -1.60
N GLU A 181 -4.35 -1.18 -1.43
CA GLU A 181 -2.99 -0.94 -0.92
C GLU A 181 -2.94 -1.40 0.54
N ILE A 182 -1.92 -2.19 0.88
CA ILE A 182 -1.68 -2.62 2.26
C ILE A 182 -0.73 -1.61 2.89
N GLU A 183 -1.22 -0.89 3.89
CA GLU A 183 -0.41 0.07 4.62
C GLU A 183 0.66 -0.64 5.45
N ALA A 184 1.89 -0.12 5.39
CA ALA A 184 2.95 -0.54 6.29
C ALA A 184 2.56 -0.27 7.75
N PRO A 185 3.05 -1.05 8.71
CA PRO A 185 2.70 -0.85 10.11
C PRO A 185 3.35 0.44 10.63
N ASP A 186 2.69 1.08 11.60
CA ASP A 186 3.12 2.39 12.14
C ASP A 186 4.51 2.31 12.82
N ASP A 187 4.92 1.11 13.27
CA ASP A 187 6.18 0.83 13.94
C ASP A 187 7.30 0.35 12.99
N ILE A 188 7.11 0.49 11.68
CA ILE A 188 8.15 0.14 10.70
C ILE A 188 9.43 0.95 10.95
N GLU A 189 10.58 0.28 10.91
CA GLU A 189 11.87 0.93 11.15
C GLU A 189 12.20 1.94 10.04
N LEU A 190 12.45 3.20 10.44
CA LEU A 190 12.75 4.31 9.55
C LEU A 190 14.20 4.78 9.67
N SER A 191 14.78 5.20 8.56
CA SER A 191 16.01 5.98 8.50
C SER A 191 15.81 7.18 7.57
N GLY A 192 16.05 8.39 8.09
CA GLY A 192 15.81 9.62 7.33
C GLY A 192 14.34 9.84 6.93
N GLY A 193 13.39 9.34 7.72
CA GLY A 193 11.96 9.46 7.44
C GLY A 193 11.42 8.46 6.39
N LEU A 194 12.26 7.57 5.89
CA LEU A 194 11.88 6.50 4.96
C LEU A 194 12.11 5.13 5.58
N PRO A 195 11.28 4.11 5.28
CA PRO A 195 11.54 2.74 5.73
C PRO A 195 12.90 2.22 5.26
N THR A 196 13.62 1.52 6.13
CA THR A 196 14.88 0.87 5.74
C THR A 196 14.60 -0.30 4.78
N LEU A 197 15.58 -0.65 3.94
CA LEU A 197 15.46 -1.81 3.04
C LEU A 197 15.18 -3.11 3.81
N ASN A 198 15.83 -3.28 4.97
CA ASN A 198 15.62 -4.45 5.83
C ASN A 198 14.20 -4.49 6.42
N ALA A 199 13.64 -3.32 6.79
CA ALA A 199 12.27 -3.22 7.28
C ALA A 199 11.26 -3.56 6.18
N LEU A 200 11.48 -3.03 4.97
CA LEU A 200 10.65 -3.34 3.80
C LEU A 200 10.73 -4.81 3.41
N ASP A 201 11.93 -5.41 3.39
CA ASP A 201 12.10 -6.83 3.08
C ASP A 201 11.35 -7.71 4.09
N ARG A 202 11.50 -7.43 5.39
CA ARG A 202 10.77 -8.16 6.44
C ARG A 202 9.26 -8.04 6.25
N TRP A 203 8.77 -6.81 6.07
CA TRP A 203 7.36 -6.54 5.87
C TRP A 203 6.80 -7.26 4.63
N PHE A 204 7.49 -7.19 3.49
CA PHE A 204 7.05 -7.81 2.26
C PHE A 204 7.03 -9.34 2.36
N LYS A 205 8.00 -9.94 3.09
CA LYS A 205 8.02 -11.37 3.38
C LYS A 205 6.88 -11.81 4.31
N GLU A 206 6.51 -10.99 5.30
CA GLU A 206 5.34 -11.27 6.14
C GLU A 206 4.05 -11.28 5.30
N ILE A 207 3.89 -10.28 4.42
CA ILE A 207 2.75 -10.20 3.50
C ILE A 207 2.74 -11.39 2.52
N ASP A 208 3.90 -11.77 1.98
CA ASP A 208 4.04 -12.98 1.15
C ASP A 208 3.59 -14.24 1.89
N GLN A 209 4.02 -14.43 3.15
CA GLN A 209 3.59 -15.57 3.95
C GLN A 209 2.07 -15.55 4.20
N GLU A 210 1.49 -14.39 4.50
CA GLU A 210 0.06 -14.24 4.72
C GLU A 210 -0.78 -14.57 3.48
N ILE A 211 -0.31 -14.18 2.30
CA ILE A 211 -1.02 -14.38 1.03
C ILE A 211 -0.79 -15.80 0.51
N THR A 212 0.46 -16.26 0.51
CA THR A 212 0.84 -17.46 -0.25
C THR A 212 0.86 -18.75 0.58
N SER A 213 0.78 -18.67 1.90
CA SER A 213 0.75 -19.85 2.80
C SER A 213 -0.37 -20.84 2.47
N SER A 214 -1.47 -20.39 1.88
CA SER A 214 -2.56 -21.28 1.44
C SER A 214 -2.48 -21.73 -0.03
N LEU A 215 -1.58 -21.15 -0.84
CA LEU A 215 -1.48 -21.42 -2.28
C LEU A 215 -0.37 -22.41 -2.62
N TYR A 216 0.84 -22.17 -2.12
CA TYR A 216 2.00 -23.01 -2.42
C TYR A 216 2.17 -24.02 -1.30
N LYS A 217 1.60 -25.22 -1.47
CA LYS A 217 1.95 -26.37 -0.63
C LYS A 217 3.32 -26.92 -1.06
N PRO A 218 4.16 -27.40 -0.13
CA PRO A 218 5.38 -28.14 -0.47
C PRO A 218 5.06 -29.42 -1.23
#